data_AF-A0A3S1A0Q2-F1
#
_entry.id   AF-A0A3S1A0Q2-F1
#
_cell.length_a   1.000
_cell.length_b   1.000
_cell.length_c   1.000
_cell.angle_alpha   90.00
_cell.angle_beta   90.00
_cell.angle_gamma   90.00
#
_symmetry.space_group_name_H-M   'P 1'
#
loop_
_entity.id
_entity.type
_entity.pdbx_description
1 polymer ?
#
loop_
_entity_poly.entity_id
_entity_poly.type
_entity_poly.pdbx_seq_one_letter_code
_entity_poly.pdbx_strand_id
1 'polypeptide(L)'
;ASGQCFNIHLDRQARGQCFNIHLDRQARGHCFNIHLDRQASGQCFNIHLDRQASGHCFNIHLDRQASGHCFNIHLDRQARGHCFNIHLDRQASGHCFNIHLDRQARGQCFNIHLDRQASGHCFNIHLDRQARGQCFNIHLDRQASGHCFNIHLDRQASGHCFNIHLDRQARGHCFNIHLDRQARGHCFNIHLDRQARGHCFNIHLDRQASGHCFNIHLDRQASGHCFNIHL
;
A
#
# COMPACT_ATOMS: atom_id res chain seq x y z
N ALA A 1 25.24 12.51 31.14
CA ALA A 1 26.49 12.97 30.49
C ALA A 1 26.17 13.93 29.34
N SER A 2 27.03 14.92 29.11
CA SER A 2 26.93 15.88 28.00
C SER A 2 28.29 16.03 27.32
N GLY A 3 28.32 16.11 25.99
CA GLY A 3 29.55 16.20 25.21
C GLY A 3 29.81 14.91 24.41
N GLN A 4 31.05 14.42 24.40
CA GLN A 4 31.40 13.13 23.82
C GLN A 4 31.36 12.03 24.89
N CYS A 5 30.61 10.97 24.65
CA CYS A 5 30.41 9.85 25.57
C CYS A 5 30.79 8.54 24.86
N PHE A 6 31.68 7.76 25.46
CA PHE A 6 32.20 6.50 24.87
C PHE A 6 32.18 5.37 25.90
N ASN A 7 31.64 4.20 25.53
CA ASN A 7 31.70 2.97 26.34
C ASN A 7 31.14 3.14 27.76
N ILE A 8 29.95 3.72 27.90
CA ILE A 8 29.35 4.08 29.20
C ILE A 8 28.04 3.32 29.43
N HIS A 9 27.73 3.03 30.69
CA HIS A 9 26.40 2.65 31.15
C HIS A 9 25.79 3.82 31.95
N LEU A 10 24.59 4.27 31.59
CA LEU A 10 23.94 5.43 32.23
C LEU A 10 22.43 5.21 32.43
N ASP A 11 21.95 5.33 33.66
CA ASP A 11 20.51 5.15 33.97
C ASP A 11 19.62 6.28 33.43
N ARG A 12 20.18 7.46 33.16
CA ARG A 12 19.39 8.68 32.89
C ARG A 12 19.53 9.24 31.49
N GLN A 13 20.59 9.98 31.20
CA GLN A 13 20.65 10.78 29.97
C GLN A 13 22.07 10.92 29.44
N ALA A 14 22.22 10.80 28.12
CA ALA A 14 23.39 11.23 27.37
C ALA A 14 22.97 12.26 26.30
N ARG A 15 23.77 13.32 26.13
CA ARG A 15 23.55 14.37 25.11
C ARG A 15 24.85 14.68 24.39
N GLY A 16 24.80 14.79 23.06
CA GLY A 16 25.95 15.13 22.22
C GLY A 16 26.32 13.98 21.30
N GLN A 17 27.60 13.57 21.29
CA GLN A 17 28.07 12.43 20.51
C GLN A 17 28.20 11.22 21.44
N CYS A 18 27.45 10.16 21.13
CA CYS A 18 27.31 8.97 21.97
C CYS A 18 27.73 7.74 21.17
N PHE A 19 28.71 6.98 21.67
CA PHE A 19 29.23 5.78 21.02
C PHE A 19 29.28 4.61 22.01
N ASN A 20 28.77 3.45 21.61
CA ASN A 20 28.81 2.20 22.40
C ASN A 20 28.26 2.40 23.82
N ILE A 21 27.01 2.86 23.95
CA ILE A 21 26.41 3.20 25.25
C ILE A 21 25.22 2.28 25.53
N HIS A 22 25.07 1.90 26.79
CA HIS A 22 23.84 1.32 27.32
C HIS A 22 23.12 2.35 28.21
N LEU A 23 21.85 2.62 27.95
CA LEU A 23 21.08 3.67 28.63
C LEU A 23 19.65 3.24 28.93
N ASP A 24 19.17 3.47 30.14
CA ASP A 24 17.78 3.07 30.48
C ASP A 24 16.74 4.10 29.99
N ARG A 25 17.17 5.34 29.75
CA ARG A 25 16.24 6.48 29.58
C ARG A 25 16.40 7.21 28.25
N GLN A 26 17.41 8.05 28.07
CA GLN A 26 17.44 8.91 26.87
C GLN A 26 18.84 9.18 26.30
N ALA A 27 18.99 9.04 24.98
CA ALA A 27 20.11 9.59 24.22
C ALA A 27 19.62 10.69 23.26
N ARG A 28 20.34 11.82 23.20
CA ARG A 28 20.04 12.90 22.24
C ARG A 28 21.31 13.35 21.50
N GLY A 29 21.21 13.52 20.18
CA GLY A 29 22.31 14.00 19.34
C GLY A 29 22.72 12.96 18.31
N HIS A 30 24.03 12.73 18.16
CA HIS A 30 24.56 11.68 17.28
C HIS A 30 24.83 10.43 18.11
N CYS A 31 24.12 9.35 17.79
CA CYS A 31 24.08 8.12 18.57
C CYS A 31 24.53 6.95 17.68
N PHE A 32 25.55 6.22 18.10
CA PHE A 32 26.13 5.09 17.36
C PHE A 32 26.27 3.87 18.27
N ASN A 33 25.80 2.70 17.82
CA ASN A 33 25.91 1.42 18.54
C ASN A 33 25.35 1.54 19.97
N ILE A 34 24.06 1.83 20.10
CA ILE A 34 23.43 2.10 21.41
C ILE A 34 22.39 1.02 21.70
N HIS A 35 22.39 0.54 22.94
CA HIS A 35 21.28 -0.21 23.54
C HIS A 35 20.52 0.71 24.49
N LEU A 36 19.20 0.87 24.29
CA LEU A 36 18.43 1.84 25.04
C LEU A 36 16.99 1.36 25.31
N ASP A 37 16.52 1.46 26.55
CA ASP A 37 15.16 0.94 26.87
C ASP A 37 14.04 1.91 26.45
N ARG A 38 14.38 3.20 26.27
CA ARG A 38 13.38 4.27 26.20
C ARG A 38 13.43 5.11 24.93
N GLN A 39 14.33 6.09 24.82
CA GLN A 39 14.25 7.04 23.71
C GLN A 39 15.62 7.48 23.15
N ALA A 40 15.79 7.35 21.83
CA ALA A 40 16.86 8.00 21.10
C ALA A 40 16.29 9.08 20.18
N SER A 41 16.93 10.25 20.13
CA SER A 41 16.52 11.33 19.22
C SER A 41 17.70 12.03 18.57
N GLY A 42 17.63 12.28 17.26
CA GLY A 42 18.67 12.95 16.49
C GLY A 42 19.12 12.10 15.31
N GLN A 43 20.43 11.91 15.15
CA GLN A 43 20.99 10.99 14.16
C GLN A 43 21.39 9.69 14.87
N CYS A 44 20.75 8.60 14.50
CA CYS A 44 20.79 7.33 15.20
C CYS A 44 21.25 6.23 14.24
N PHE A 45 22.35 5.55 14.56
CA PHE A 45 22.96 4.51 13.73
C PHE A 45 23.20 3.24 14.55
N ASN A 46 22.79 2.09 14.02
CA ASN A 46 22.96 0.77 14.65
C ASN A 46 22.43 0.75 16.09
N ILE A 47 21.12 0.95 16.24
CA ILE A 47 20.49 1.11 17.55
C ILE A 47 19.55 -0.07 17.82
N HIS A 48 19.63 -0.63 19.03
CA HIS A 48 18.60 -1.52 19.56
C HIS A 48 17.82 -0.76 20.63
N LEU A 49 16.49 -0.67 20.47
CA LEU A 49 15.67 0.18 21.33
C LEU A 49 14.29 -0.43 21.61
N ASP A 50 13.83 -0.42 22.85
CA ASP A 50 12.52 -1.06 23.15
C ASP A 50 11.33 -0.14 22.83
N ARG A 51 11.57 1.19 22.74
CA ARG A 51 10.48 2.17 22.78
C ARG A 51 10.43 3.13 21.60
N GLN A 52 11.28 4.15 21.52
CA GLN A 52 11.12 5.19 20.49
C GLN A 52 12.43 5.75 19.94
N ALA A 53 12.57 5.75 18.61
CA ALA A 53 13.61 6.49 17.91
C ALA A 53 12.99 7.61 17.08
N SER A 54 13.59 8.80 17.10
CA SER A 54 13.12 9.93 16.29
C SER A 54 14.26 10.69 15.61
N GLY A 55 14.01 11.19 14.39
CA GLY A 55 14.98 11.94 13.60
C GLY A 55 15.46 11.14 12.38
N HIS A 56 16.77 11.05 12.18
CA HIS A 56 17.38 10.23 11.13
C HIS A 56 17.86 8.92 11.73
N CYS A 57 17.23 7.82 11.33
CA CYS A 57 17.40 6.49 11.89
C CYS A 57 17.92 5.54 10.82
N PHE A 58 19.07 4.90 11.08
CA PHE A 58 19.72 3.95 10.17
C PHE A 58 20.03 2.64 10.90
N ASN A 59 19.66 1.52 10.29
CA ASN A 59 19.92 0.17 10.82
C ASN A 59 19.41 0.03 12.27
N ILE A 60 18.11 0.14 12.46
CA ILE A 60 17.49 0.11 13.80
C ILE A 60 16.65 -1.16 13.98
N HIS A 61 16.82 -1.81 15.13
CA HIS A 61 15.89 -2.82 15.65
C HIS A 61 15.10 -2.21 16.79
N LEU A 62 13.77 -2.13 16.66
CA LEU A 62 12.97 -1.39 17.63
C LEU A 62 11.54 -1.92 17.79
N ASP A 63 11.13 -2.23 19.02
CA ASP A 63 9.86 -2.95 19.26
C ASP A 63 8.61 -2.08 19.05
N ARG A 64 8.76 -0.75 19.14
CA ARG A 64 7.61 0.15 19.26
C ARG A 64 7.49 1.19 18.15
N GLN A 65 8.27 2.27 18.15
CA GLN A 65 8.03 3.37 17.22
C GLN A 65 9.31 4.02 16.67
N ALA A 66 9.38 4.16 15.35
CA ALA A 66 10.36 5.00 14.68
C ALA A 66 9.65 6.18 13.98
N SER A 67 10.20 7.39 14.07
CA SER A 67 9.65 8.57 13.40
C SER A 67 10.72 9.45 12.74
N GLY A 68 10.39 10.02 11.58
CA GLY A 68 11.28 10.89 10.81
C GLY A 68 11.75 10.22 9.52
N HIS A 69 13.06 10.21 9.28
CA HIS A 69 13.68 9.53 8.15
C HIS A 69 14.28 8.21 8.63
N CYS A 70 13.72 7.10 8.15
CA CYS A 70 13.97 5.76 8.61
C CYS A 70 14.51 4.91 7.46
N PHE A 71 15.70 4.32 7.65
CA PHE A 71 16.38 3.50 6.64
C PHE A 71 16.78 2.16 7.26
N ASN A 72 16.47 1.05 6.58
CA ASN A 72 16.81 -0.32 7.00
C ASN A 72 16.37 -0.59 8.44
N ILE A 73 15.05 -0.55 8.68
CA ILE A 73 14.50 -0.73 10.03
C ILE A 73 13.74 -2.05 10.11
N HIS A 74 13.98 -2.80 11.17
CA HIS A 74 13.10 -3.89 11.61
C HIS A 74 12.28 -3.41 12.82
N LEU A 75 10.96 -3.50 12.73
CA LEU A 75 10.08 -2.90 13.74
C LEU A 75 8.79 -3.68 13.96
N ASP A 76 8.41 -3.93 15.20
CA ASP A 76 7.19 -4.72 15.44
C ASP A 76 5.90 -3.90 15.33
N ARG A 77 5.99 -2.57 15.40
CA ARG A 77 4.81 -1.72 15.65
C ARG A 77 4.58 -0.59 14.66
N GLN A 78 5.29 0.53 14.73
CA GLN A 78 4.95 1.71 13.89
C GLN A 78 6.13 2.52 13.36
N ALA A 79 6.22 2.69 12.04
CA ALA A 79 7.12 3.65 11.41
C ALA A 79 6.34 4.82 10.82
N ARG A 80 6.80 6.05 11.06
CA ARG A 80 6.15 7.28 10.55
C ARG A 80 7.14 8.22 9.89
N GLY A 81 6.75 8.79 8.74
CA GLY A 81 7.56 9.76 8.00
C GLY A 81 8.06 9.18 6.68
N HIS A 82 9.35 9.37 6.39
CA HIS A 82 9.99 8.80 5.20
C HIS A 82 10.67 7.49 5.56
N CYS A 83 10.19 6.41 4.99
CA CYS A 83 10.54 5.03 5.34
C CYS A 83 11.10 4.32 4.11
N PHE A 84 12.32 3.78 4.23
CA PHE A 84 13.01 3.06 3.16
C PHE A 84 13.50 1.71 3.66
N ASN A 85 13.24 0.64 2.89
CA ASN A 85 13.68 -0.73 3.19
C ASN A 85 13.27 -1.16 4.61
N ILE A 86 11.96 -1.23 4.86
CA ILE A 86 11.44 -1.53 6.20
C ILE A 86 10.77 -2.91 6.20
N HIS A 87 11.07 -3.71 7.23
CA HIS A 87 10.32 -4.90 7.59
C HIS A 87 9.53 -4.62 8.87
N LEU A 88 8.20 -4.67 8.81
CA LEU A 88 7.38 -4.17 9.93
C LEU A 88 6.03 -4.88 10.07
N ASP A 89 5.74 -5.42 11.25
CA ASP A 89 4.58 -6.32 11.43
C ASP A 89 3.23 -5.59 11.43
N ARG A 90 3.22 -4.29 11.69
CA ARG A 90 1.99 -3.54 12.00
C ARG A 90 1.70 -2.38 11.08
N GLN A 91 2.36 -1.24 11.22
CA GLN A 91 1.94 -0.03 10.49
C GLN A 91 3.10 0.85 10.00
N ALA A 92 3.08 1.17 8.71
CA ALA A 92 3.89 2.23 8.14
C ALA A 92 2.98 3.39 7.68
N SER A 93 3.40 4.63 7.93
CA SER A 93 2.65 5.82 7.48
C SER A 93 3.55 6.94 6.99
N GLY A 94 3.20 7.57 5.88
CA GLY A 94 3.94 8.67 5.27
C GLY A 94 4.39 8.32 3.85
N HIS A 95 5.67 8.54 3.55
CA HIS A 95 6.28 8.14 2.28
C HIS A 95 7.06 6.84 2.50
N CYS A 96 6.63 5.76 1.87
CA CYS A 96 7.05 4.41 2.11
C CYS A 96 7.62 3.81 0.82
N PHE A 97 8.87 3.33 0.87
CA PHE A 97 9.57 2.73 -0.26
C PHE A 97 10.15 1.38 0.13
N ASN A 98 9.91 0.36 -0.71
CA ASN A 98 10.42 -1.02 -0.52
C ASN A 98 10.08 -1.55 0.88
N ILE A 99 8.78 -1.75 1.15
CA ILE A 99 8.32 -2.21 2.47
C ILE A 99 7.74 -3.61 2.37
N HIS A 100 8.14 -4.47 3.30
CA HIS A 100 7.45 -5.72 3.61
C HIS A 100 6.66 -5.54 4.90
N LEU A 101 5.35 -5.79 4.87
CA LEU A 101 4.47 -5.44 5.98
C LEU A 101 3.26 -6.37 6.13
N ASP A 102 3.00 -6.88 7.33
CA ASP A 102 1.88 -7.83 7.50
C ASP A 102 0.51 -7.14 7.56
N ARG A 103 0.46 -5.83 7.84
CA ARG A 103 -0.79 -5.17 8.28
C ARG A 103 -1.22 -3.94 7.50
N GLN A 104 -0.64 -2.77 7.72
CA GLN A 104 -1.15 -1.54 7.08
C GLN A 104 -0.09 -0.52 6.64
N ALA A 105 -0.13 -0.13 5.37
CA ALA A 105 0.62 1.01 4.84
C ALA A 105 -0.33 2.16 4.50
N ARG A 106 0.01 3.38 4.91
CA ARG A 106 -0.80 4.58 4.64
C ARG A 106 0.05 5.72 4.07
N GLY A 107 -0.46 6.41 3.06
CA GLY A 107 0.18 7.58 2.46
C GLY A 107 0.67 7.30 1.04
N GLN A 108 1.89 7.71 0.73
CA GLN A 108 2.51 7.43 -0.57
C GLN A 108 3.38 6.19 -0.45
N CYS A 109 3.07 5.17 -1.24
CA CYS A 109 3.57 3.81 -1.11
C CYS A 109 4.13 3.34 -2.45
N PHE A 110 5.39 2.92 -2.46
CA PHE A 110 6.10 2.45 -3.65
C PHE A 110 6.75 1.10 -3.38
N ASN A 111 6.56 0.13 -4.27
CA ASN A 111 7.13 -1.21 -4.20
C ASN A 111 6.84 -1.89 -2.84
N ILE A 112 5.58 -2.24 -2.61
CA ILE A 112 5.14 -2.80 -1.33
C ILE A 112 4.64 -4.23 -1.50
N HIS A 113 5.11 -5.12 -0.62
CA HIS A 113 4.52 -6.44 -0.37
C HIS A 113 3.80 -6.41 0.97
N LEU A 114 2.48 -6.66 0.96
CA LEU A 114 1.67 -6.45 2.16
C LEU A 114 0.47 -7.40 2.25
N ASP A 115 0.22 -7.99 3.42
CA ASP A 115 -0.81 -9.06 3.50
C ASP A 115 -2.24 -8.50 3.61
N ARG A 116 -2.38 -7.27 4.10
CA ARG A 116 -3.69 -6.76 4.57
C ARG A 116 -4.18 -5.51 3.87
N GLN A 117 -3.56 -4.35 4.07
CA GLN A 117 -4.14 -3.11 3.57
C GLN A 117 -3.14 -2.02 3.19
N ALA A 118 -3.29 -1.49 1.98
CA ALA A 118 -2.63 -0.27 1.54
C ALA A 118 -3.68 0.83 1.31
N SER A 119 -3.40 2.06 1.75
CA SER A 119 -4.29 3.20 1.52
C SER A 119 -3.54 4.48 1.17
N GLY A 120 -4.01 5.21 0.16
CA GLY A 120 -3.43 6.48 -0.29
C GLY A 120 -3.03 6.42 -1.76
N HIS A 121 -1.81 6.86 -2.08
CA HIS A 121 -1.23 6.74 -3.42
C HIS A 121 -0.28 5.54 -3.44
N CYS A 122 -0.61 4.54 -4.23
CA CYS A 122 -0.01 3.22 -4.22
C CYS A 122 0.53 2.89 -5.61
N PHE A 123 1.81 2.56 -5.70
CA PHE A 123 2.51 2.22 -6.94
C PHE A 123 3.25 0.89 -6.79
N ASN A 124 3.09 -0.01 -7.75
CA ASN A 124 3.75 -1.33 -7.79
C ASN A 124 3.52 -2.11 -6.48
N ILE A 125 2.29 -2.56 -6.25
CA ILE A 125 1.92 -3.26 -5.01
C ILE A 125 1.50 -4.69 -5.30
N HIS A 126 2.02 -5.61 -4.50
CA HIS A 126 1.49 -6.96 -4.32
C HIS A 126 0.79 -7.03 -2.97
N LEU A 127 -0.51 -7.35 -2.97
CA LEU A 127 -1.31 -7.28 -1.76
C LEU A 127 -2.39 -8.38 -1.72
N ASP A 128 -2.57 -9.07 -0.59
CA ASP A 128 -3.53 -10.20 -0.57
C ASP A 128 -4.98 -9.73 -0.36
N ARG A 129 -5.17 -8.50 0.14
CA ARG A 129 -6.45 -8.08 0.72
C ARG A 129 -7.03 -6.80 0.14
N GLN A 130 -6.54 -5.61 0.51
CA GLN A 130 -7.29 -4.38 0.21
C GLN A 130 -6.42 -3.16 -0.13
N ALA A 131 -6.53 -2.67 -1.37
CA ALA A 131 -5.94 -1.40 -1.79
C ALA A 131 -7.02 -0.32 -1.90
N ARG A 132 -6.79 0.86 -1.29
CA ARG A 132 -7.73 1.99 -1.35
C ARG A 132 -7.06 3.29 -1.75
N GLY A 133 -7.69 4.06 -2.64
CA GLY A 133 -7.21 5.38 -3.06
C GLY A 133 -6.79 5.38 -4.52
N GLN A 134 -5.63 5.98 -4.82
CA GLN A 134 -5.06 5.98 -6.16
C GLN A 134 -4.04 4.84 -6.28
N CYS A 135 -4.29 3.91 -7.19
CA CYS A 135 -3.63 2.62 -7.29
C CYS A 135 -3.11 2.42 -8.71
N PHE A 136 -1.81 2.20 -8.86
CA PHE A 136 -1.14 2.00 -10.14
C PHE A 136 -0.31 0.72 -10.11
N ASN A 137 -0.45 -0.12 -11.14
CA ASN A 137 0.29 -1.37 -11.31
C ASN A 137 0.16 -2.27 -10.05
N ILE A 138 -1.04 -2.80 -9.84
CA ILE A 138 -1.33 -3.61 -8.64
C ILE A 138 -1.67 -5.05 -9.04
N HIS A 139 -1.08 -6.00 -8.32
CA HIS A 139 -1.54 -7.38 -8.25
C HIS A 139 -2.22 -7.60 -6.91
N LEU A 140 -3.49 -7.99 -6.92
CA LEU A 140 -4.26 -8.08 -5.69
C LEU A 140 -5.30 -9.22 -5.71
N ASP A 141 -5.35 -10.04 -4.66
CA ASP A 141 -6.25 -11.23 -4.67
C ASP A 141 -7.71 -10.85 -4.39
N ARG A 142 -7.95 -9.70 -3.75
CA ARG A 142 -9.25 -9.38 -3.14
C ARG A 142 -9.90 -8.10 -3.63
N GLN A 143 -9.51 -6.93 -3.16
CA GLN A 143 -10.32 -5.73 -3.38
C GLN A 143 -9.54 -4.43 -3.59
N ALA A 144 -9.69 -3.84 -4.78
CA ALA A 144 -9.20 -2.50 -5.07
C ALA A 144 -10.37 -1.51 -5.12
N SER A 145 -10.21 -0.34 -4.51
CA SER A 145 -11.24 0.71 -4.52
C SER A 145 -10.65 2.10 -4.70
N GLY A 146 -11.27 2.93 -5.55
CA GLY A 146 -10.85 4.31 -5.81
C GLY A 146 -10.51 4.51 -7.29
N HIS A 147 -9.36 5.13 -7.57
CA HIS A 147 -8.83 5.26 -8.93
C HIS A 147 -7.78 4.18 -9.16
N CYS A 148 -8.06 3.26 -10.07
CA CYS A 148 -7.32 2.04 -10.30
C CYS A 148 -6.83 2.00 -11.75
N PHE A 149 -5.52 1.86 -11.94
CA PHE A 149 -4.86 1.82 -13.25
C PHE A 149 -3.96 0.59 -13.35
N ASN A 150 -4.07 -0.16 -14.45
CA ASN A 150 -3.24 -1.35 -14.72
C ASN A 150 -3.28 -2.35 -13.56
N ILE A 151 -4.44 -2.95 -13.32
CA ILE A 151 -4.63 -3.87 -12.19
C ILE A 151 -4.92 -5.28 -12.68
N HIS A 152 -4.26 -6.26 -12.08
CA HIS A 152 -4.66 -7.67 -12.11
C HIS A 152 -5.29 -8.03 -10.77
N LEU A 153 -6.53 -8.52 -10.81
CA LEU A 153 -7.31 -8.71 -9.60
C LEU A 153 -8.24 -9.92 -9.66
N ASP A 154 -8.23 -10.81 -8.68
CA ASP A 154 -9.08 -12.03 -8.76
C ASP A 154 -10.55 -11.75 -8.42
N ARG A 155 -10.82 -10.69 -7.65
CA ARG A 155 -12.14 -10.54 -6.98
C ARG A 155 -12.91 -9.28 -7.30
N GLN A 156 -12.54 -8.10 -6.80
CA GLN A 156 -13.41 -6.92 -6.94
C GLN A 156 -12.70 -5.58 -7.06
N ALA A 157 -12.93 -4.89 -8.18
CA ALA A 157 -12.51 -3.51 -8.37
C ALA A 157 -13.72 -2.57 -8.29
N SER A 158 -13.59 -1.44 -7.58
CA SER A 158 -14.65 -0.43 -7.49
C SER A 158 -14.13 1.00 -7.65
N GLY A 159 -14.95 1.86 -8.27
CA GLY A 159 -14.64 3.27 -8.50
C GLY A 159 -14.33 3.55 -9.97
N HIS A 160 -13.21 4.21 -10.25
CA HIS A 160 -12.71 4.47 -11.60
C HIS A 160 -11.60 3.47 -11.94
N CYS A 161 -11.85 2.62 -12.92
CA CYS A 161 -11.05 1.46 -13.26
C CYS A 161 -10.60 1.56 -14.72
N PHE A 162 -9.28 1.54 -14.95
CA PHE A 162 -8.66 1.64 -16.27
C PHE A 162 -7.67 0.50 -16.49
N ASN A 163 -7.76 -0.17 -17.65
CA ASN A 163 -6.85 -1.26 -18.04
C ASN A 163 -6.81 -2.35 -16.96
N ILE A 164 -7.92 -3.03 -16.72
CA ILE A 164 -8.03 -4.05 -15.66
C ILE A 164 -8.25 -5.43 -16.27
N HIS A 165 -7.52 -6.42 -15.76
CA HIS A 165 -7.85 -7.84 -15.88
C HIS A 165 -8.41 -8.34 -14.57
N LEU A 166 -9.65 -8.84 -14.58
CA LEU A 166 -10.32 -9.20 -13.33
C LEU A 166 -11.32 -10.35 -13.48
N ASP A 167 -11.16 -11.41 -12.69
CA ASP A 167 -11.94 -12.64 -12.88
C ASP A 167 -13.41 -12.47 -12.47
N ARG A 168 -13.71 -11.57 -11.53
CA ARG A 168 -15.03 -11.55 -10.87
C ARG A 168 -15.86 -10.30 -11.10
N GLN A 169 -15.52 -9.14 -10.52
CA GLN A 169 -16.45 -8.01 -10.55
C GLN A 169 -15.79 -6.63 -10.62
N ALA A 170 -16.11 -5.86 -11.66
CA ALA A 170 -15.84 -4.43 -11.73
C ALA A 170 -17.11 -3.61 -11.47
N ARG A 171 -17.01 -2.54 -10.67
CA ARG A 171 -18.13 -1.62 -10.38
C ARG A 171 -17.73 -0.15 -10.52
N GLY A 172 -18.58 0.66 -11.13
CA GLY A 172 -18.37 2.10 -11.26
C GLY A 172 -18.09 2.50 -12.71
N HIS A 173 -17.05 3.30 -12.93
CA HIS A 173 -16.60 3.70 -14.27
C HIS A 173 -15.44 2.80 -14.71
N CYS A 174 -15.66 2.03 -15.76
CA CYS A 174 -14.81 0.94 -16.21
C CYS A 174 -14.39 1.19 -17.67
N PHE A 175 -13.09 1.26 -17.93
CA PHE A 175 -12.51 1.52 -19.25
C PHE A 175 -11.46 0.46 -19.57
N ASN A 176 -11.52 -0.11 -20.79
CA ASN A 176 -10.55 -1.10 -21.27
C ASN A 176 -10.39 -2.27 -20.28
N ILE A 177 -11.46 -3.04 -20.08
CA ILE A 177 -11.45 -4.14 -19.10
C ILE A 177 -11.61 -5.48 -19.81
N HIS A 178 -10.82 -6.47 -19.38
CA HIS A 178 -11.08 -7.89 -19.63
C HIS A 178 -11.60 -8.53 -18.33
N LEU A 179 -12.77 -9.17 -18.40
CA LEU A 179 -13.45 -9.65 -17.21
C LEU A 179 -14.25 -10.92 -17.43
N ASP A 180 -14.08 -11.95 -16.60
CA ASP A 180 -14.78 -13.22 -16.87
C ASP A 180 -16.26 -13.17 -16.44
N ARG A 181 -16.63 -12.29 -15.50
CA ARG A 181 -17.94 -12.40 -14.82
C ARG A 181 -18.86 -11.20 -14.91
N GLN A 182 -18.62 -10.10 -14.18
CA GLN A 182 -19.61 -9.02 -14.09
C GLN A 182 -19.03 -7.60 -14.06
N ALA A 183 -19.39 -6.76 -15.03
CA ALA A 183 -19.18 -5.32 -14.97
C ALA A 183 -20.51 -4.60 -14.68
N ARG A 184 -20.49 -3.61 -13.78
CA ARG A 184 -21.66 -2.78 -13.43
C ARG A 184 -21.34 -1.30 -13.39
N GLY A 185 -22.19 -0.48 -14.00
CA GLY A 185 -22.06 0.98 -13.99
C GLY A 185 -21.87 1.54 -15.39
N HIS A 186 -20.87 2.39 -15.59
CA HIS A 186 -20.49 2.92 -16.88
C HIS A 186 -19.30 2.13 -17.42
N CYS A 187 -19.51 1.44 -18.53
CA CYS A 187 -18.60 0.46 -19.11
C CYS A 187 -18.23 0.86 -20.54
N PHE A 188 -16.95 1.00 -20.83
CA PHE A 188 -16.42 1.40 -22.13
C PHE A 188 -15.30 0.45 -22.57
N ASN A 189 -15.36 -0.04 -23.82
CA ASN A 189 -14.34 -0.93 -24.39
C ASN A 189 -14.07 -2.15 -23.50
N ILE A 190 -15.05 -3.03 -23.33
CA ILE A 190 -14.94 -4.19 -22.44
C ILE A 190 -15.08 -5.48 -23.24
N HIS A 191 -14.23 -6.46 -22.93
CA HIS A 191 -14.42 -7.86 -23.29
C HIS A 191 -14.85 -8.63 -22.04
N LEU A 192 -15.98 -9.34 -22.12
CA LEU A 192 -16.59 -9.91 -20.92
C LEU A 192 -17.33 -11.22 -21.20
N ASP A 193 -17.06 -12.30 -20.47
CA ASP A 193 -17.67 -13.59 -20.85
C ASP A 193 -19.12 -13.73 -20.40
N ARG A 194 -19.57 -12.95 -19.41
CA ARG A 194 -20.88 -13.18 -18.76
C ARG A 194 -21.85 -12.00 -18.77
N GLN A 195 -21.62 -10.95 -17.98
CA GLN A 195 -22.66 -9.93 -17.78
C GLN A 195 -22.15 -8.50 -17.66
N ALA A 196 -22.64 -7.60 -18.52
CA ALA A 196 -22.49 -6.15 -18.34
C ALA A 196 -23.85 -5.52 -17.99
N ARG A 197 -23.88 -4.64 -16.98
CA ARG A 197 -25.10 -3.92 -16.57
C ARG A 197 -24.87 -2.42 -16.42
N GLY A 198 -25.79 -1.61 -16.93
CA GLY A 198 -25.77 -0.16 -16.81
C GLY A 198 -25.61 0.52 -18.17
N HIS A 199 -24.72 1.50 -18.25
CA HIS A 199 -24.40 2.19 -19.50
C HIS A 199 -23.18 1.54 -20.14
N CYS A 200 -23.36 0.90 -21.28
CA CYS A 200 -22.39 0.03 -21.92
C CYS A 200 -22.10 0.52 -23.34
N PHE A 201 -20.83 0.77 -23.67
CA PHE A 201 -20.38 1.29 -24.96
C PHE A 201 -19.21 0.45 -25.50
N ASN A 202 -19.29 0.02 -26.76
CA ASN A 202 -18.24 -0.78 -27.43
C ASN A 202 -17.86 -2.03 -26.62
N ILE A 203 -18.79 -2.99 -26.54
CA ILE A 203 -18.60 -4.18 -25.69
C ILE A 203 -18.67 -5.45 -26.54
N HIS A 204 -17.74 -6.36 -26.33
CA HIS A 204 -17.82 -7.74 -26.78
C HIS A 204 -18.20 -8.63 -25.59
N LEU A 205 -19.27 -9.40 -25.72
CA LEU A 205 -19.83 -10.13 -24.59
C LEU A 205 -20.42 -11.49 -24.98
N ASP A 206 -20.07 -12.58 -24.32
CA ASP A 206 -20.56 -13.90 -24.78
C ASP A 206 -21.99 -14.21 -24.33
N ARG A 207 -22.55 -13.43 -23.38
CA ARG A 207 -23.83 -13.80 -22.76
C ARG A 207 -24.87 -12.69 -22.66
N GLN A 208 -24.71 -11.72 -21.76
CA GLN A 208 -25.82 -10.81 -21.43
C GLN A 208 -25.41 -9.36 -21.18
N ALA A 209 -26.00 -8.44 -21.94
CA ALA A 209 -25.97 -7.01 -21.64
C ALA A 209 -27.35 -6.53 -21.21
N SER A 210 -27.40 -5.65 -20.20
CA SER A 210 -28.66 -5.03 -19.75
C SER A 210 -28.50 -3.56 -19.42
N GLY A 211 -29.42 -2.71 -19.87
CA GLY A 211 -29.46 -1.29 -19.54
C GLY A 211 -29.48 -0.41 -20.79
N HIS A 212 -28.58 0.57 -20.86
CA HIS A 212 -28.38 1.41 -22.04
C HIS A 212 -27.12 0.92 -22.77
N CYS A 213 -27.30 0.33 -23.93
CA CYS A 213 -26.26 -0.40 -24.64
C CYS A 213 -26.04 0.16 -26.05
N PHE A 214 -24.80 0.46 -26.41
CA PHE A 214 -24.43 1.03 -27.70
C PHE A 214 -23.21 0.27 -28.28
N ASN A 215 -23.29 -0.13 -29.55
CA ASN A 215 -22.23 -0.87 -30.25
C ASN A 215 -21.80 -2.12 -29.49
N ILE A 216 -22.68 -3.11 -29.40
CA ILE A 216 -22.41 -4.36 -28.67
C ILE A 216 -22.36 -5.53 -29.65
N HIS A 217 -21.34 -6.36 -29.54
CA HIS A 217 -21.32 -7.70 -30.13
C HIS A 217 -21.64 -8.72 -29.05
N LEU A 218 -22.65 -9.56 -29.23
CA LEU A 218 -23.17 -10.35 -28.14
C LEU A 218 -23.82 -11.67 -28.55
N ASP A 219 -23.29 -12.80 -28.06
CA ASP A 219 -23.70 -14.12 -28.60
C ASP A 219 -25.09 -14.61 -28.16
N ARG A 220 -25.71 -14.00 -27.14
CA ARG A 220 -27.00 -14.50 -26.61
C ARG A 220 -28.11 -13.47 -26.46
N GLN A 221 -27.99 -12.50 -25.55
CA GLN A 221 -29.12 -11.61 -25.24
C GLN A 221 -28.73 -10.21 -24.76
N ALA A 222 -29.28 -9.19 -25.41
CA ALA A 222 -29.30 -7.81 -24.91
C ALA A 222 -30.71 -7.46 -24.38
N SER A 223 -30.79 -6.58 -23.37
CA SER A 223 -32.06 -6.13 -22.79
C SER A 223 -32.00 -4.66 -22.36
N GLY A 224 -33.12 -3.95 -22.47
CA GLY A 224 -33.18 -2.50 -22.23
C GLY A 224 -33.05 -1.69 -23.53
N HIS A 225 -32.54 -0.47 -23.43
CA HIS A 225 -32.39 0.45 -24.57
C HIS A 225 -31.09 0.15 -25.31
N CYS A 226 -31.19 -0.60 -26.41
CA CYS A 226 -30.04 -1.12 -27.13
C CYS A 226 -29.98 -0.56 -28.57
N PHE A 227 -28.81 -0.08 -29.00
CA PHE A 227 -28.56 0.46 -30.33
C PHE A 227 -27.29 -0.17 -30.92
N ASN A 228 -27.28 -0.49 -32.21
CA ASN A 228 -26.18 -1.21 -32.90
C ASN A 228 -25.77 -2.50 -32.17
N ILE A 229 -26.67 -3.47 -32.11
CA ILE A 229 -26.41 -4.80 -31.55
C ILE A 229 -26.14 -5.78 -32.68
N HIS A 230 -25.00 -6.45 -32.61
CA HIS A 230 -24.66 -7.59 -33.43
C HIS A 230 -24.75 -8.84 -32.56
N LEU A 231 -25.54 -9.82 -33.00
CA LEU A 231 -25.68 -11.14 -32.37
C LEU A 231 -24.81 -12.16 -33.10
#